data_AF-A0A6L6TL79-F1
#
_entry.id   AF-A0A6L6TL79-F1
#
_cell.length_a   1.000
_cell.length_b   1.000
_cell.length_c   1.000
_cell.angle_alpha   90.00
_cell.angle_beta   90.00
_cell.angle_gamma   90.00
#
_symmetry.space_group_name_H-M   'P 1'
#
loop_
_entity.id
_entity.type
_entity.pdbx_description
1 polymer ?
#
loop_
_entity_poly.entity_id
_entity_poly.type
_entity_poly.pdbx_seq_one_letter_code
_entity_poly.pdbx_strand_id
1 'polypeptide(L)'
;MLPTLTHRGGVMNTGFCAALLIVLSTSLLAGCVSSSAPITTPETQSPLLFEVASDDLQTLQKAPGIYPSLAMLLNDPSTQQVQAIKVNASLISAHTRTLRVPVGNDKTIEFTLRRADPPAPGMSGWVGDVSTQRSQAATSSSGVDFDPFTWISLVRQGDQLVGTLHVDGQLYRLESVGAGHHVLVKVDEAKLPPETDATANLDNRVLGESVGKPAQSAHSVIRVLFFTTNERRRVTPTYRAQLAQGMQNANQAMINSRVPITFEIAGFIDPDYAEGNKTGIEQFADFRTAGRELNRQVVTARERLRADLVSLYTSYAGTGGEVAGGGYSIVGHPQVLAHEFGHHLGAGHGWGGNPGAGYNHGYAHDNPKFHTIMVTTWGAIPYFSNPMLYYDGVRMGTFEHHDVARVFNERREAVENTYPPMPVVDVQVTVFDNFNMQGDRCAFALPAGVRTTFIANVCGLAWNYKVRSVSVRNITPGKTLRVGNALAWHTYVSHYYIGDFDIRSLARDGQEVPEGMDIVPYPNDLQRKVTRIELLESRASK
;
A
#
# COMPACT_ATOMS: atom_id res chain seq x y z
N MET A 1 23.77 -58.75 -14.09
CA MET A 1 24.97 -58.76 -14.94
C MET A 1 25.87 -57.62 -14.52
N LEU A 2 27.00 -57.97 -13.89
CA LEU A 2 28.22 -57.16 -13.72
C LEU A 2 29.07 -57.31 -15.02
N PRO A 3 30.13 -56.52 -15.32
CA PRO A 3 31.34 -56.28 -14.48
C PRO A 3 31.84 -54.81 -14.44
N THR A 4 32.30 -54.28 -13.30
CA THR A 4 33.68 -54.25 -12.72
C THR A 4 34.78 -53.59 -13.56
N LEU A 5 35.48 -52.62 -12.95
CA LEU A 5 36.94 -52.50 -13.08
C LEU A 5 37.56 -51.89 -11.81
N THR A 6 38.60 -52.59 -11.36
CA THR A 6 39.39 -52.48 -10.13
C THR A 6 40.72 -51.79 -10.40
N HIS A 7 41.26 -51.03 -9.43
CA HIS A 7 42.66 -51.17 -9.00
C HIS A 7 42.96 -50.45 -7.66
N ARG A 8 43.26 -51.25 -6.63
CA ARG A 8 44.28 -50.98 -5.59
C ARG A 8 45.65 -51.37 -6.20
N GLY A 9 46.82 -50.88 -5.83
CA GLY A 9 47.34 -50.20 -4.65
C GLY A 9 48.80 -50.67 -4.48
N GLY A 10 49.71 -49.84 -3.97
CA GLY A 10 51.09 -50.27 -3.67
C GLY A 10 52.02 -49.10 -3.31
N VAL A 11 52.39 -49.03 -2.04
CA VAL A 11 53.23 -48.02 -1.37
C VAL A 11 54.53 -48.69 -0.89
N MET A 12 55.67 -47.97 -0.92
CA MET A 12 56.88 -48.14 -0.07
C MET A 12 57.79 -46.92 -0.37
N ASN A 13 58.28 -46.09 0.56
CA ASN A 13 59.25 -46.29 1.68
C ASN A 13 59.22 -44.99 2.54
N THR A 14 58.89 -44.96 3.84
CA THR A 14 59.74 -45.07 5.07
C THR A 14 61.08 -44.30 5.06
N GLY A 15 61.48 -43.48 6.06
CA GLY A 15 60.95 -43.25 7.41
C GLY A 15 61.81 -42.28 8.28
N PHE A 16 61.59 -42.35 9.62
CA PHE A 16 62.18 -41.64 10.80
C PHE A 16 61.51 -40.29 11.21
N CYS A 17 61.12 -39.99 12.48
CA CYS A 17 61.29 -40.65 13.80
C CYS A 17 60.32 -40.04 14.87
N ALA A 18 59.96 -40.84 15.91
CA ALA A 18 59.46 -40.50 17.28
C ALA A 18 58.04 -39.89 17.45
N ALA A 19 57.17 -40.28 18.39
CA ALA A 19 57.23 -41.24 19.51
C ALA A 19 55.82 -41.65 20.00
N LEU A 20 55.70 -42.94 20.37
CA LEU A 20 54.96 -43.57 21.49
C LEU A 20 53.48 -43.19 21.80
N LEU A 21 52.55 -44.16 21.69
CA LEU A 21 51.85 -44.78 22.84
C LEU A 21 50.75 -45.80 22.42
N ILE A 22 51.19 -47.06 22.37
CA ILE A 22 50.62 -48.32 22.88
C ILE A 22 49.07 -48.48 23.02
N VAL A 23 48.54 -49.28 22.08
CA VAL A 23 47.70 -50.49 22.19
C VAL A 23 46.41 -50.45 23.04
N LEU A 24 45.28 -50.54 22.32
CA LEU A 24 44.00 -51.08 22.80
C LEU A 24 44.03 -52.62 22.92
N SER A 25 43.43 -53.18 23.98
CA SER A 25 42.46 -54.27 23.82
C SER A 25 41.56 -54.49 25.05
N THR A 26 40.26 -54.59 24.77
CA THR A 26 39.17 -55.33 25.46
C THR A 26 38.83 -55.04 26.94
N SER A 27 37.63 -54.50 27.19
CA SER A 27 36.46 -55.19 27.81
C SER A 27 35.49 -54.24 28.53
N LEU A 28 34.20 -54.37 28.19
CA LEU A 28 32.97 -54.15 28.97
C LEU A 28 32.95 -53.13 30.13
N LEU A 29 32.07 -52.11 30.05
CA LEU A 29 30.97 -51.85 31.02
C LEU A 29 30.19 -50.56 30.71
N ALA A 30 28.86 -50.68 30.82
CA ALA A 30 27.82 -49.69 31.11
C ALA A 30 28.04 -48.20 30.75
N GLY A 31 27.28 -47.72 29.76
CA GLY A 31 27.03 -46.30 29.52
C GLY A 31 25.54 -46.01 29.50
N CYS A 32 25.08 -45.17 30.41
CA CYS A 32 23.71 -44.67 30.52
C CYS A 32 23.23 -44.11 29.17
N VAL A 33 22.12 -44.64 28.65
CA VAL A 33 21.42 -44.04 27.51
C VAL A 33 20.75 -42.77 28.02
N SER A 34 21.39 -41.64 27.79
CA SER A 34 20.75 -40.34 27.92
C SER A 34 19.73 -40.26 26.80
N SER A 35 18.45 -40.40 27.15
CA SER A 35 17.34 -40.07 26.24
C SER A 35 17.46 -38.60 25.89
N SER A 36 18.06 -38.31 24.74
CA SER A 36 17.90 -37.02 24.08
C SER A 36 16.45 -36.94 23.62
N ALA A 37 15.59 -36.43 24.50
CA ALA A 37 14.29 -35.93 24.11
C ALA A 37 14.48 -34.98 22.92
N PRO A 38 13.68 -35.10 21.85
CA PRO A 38 13.70 -34.09 20.80
C PRO A 38 13.40 -32.73 21.45
N ILE A 39 14.28 -31.76 21.21
CA ILE A 39 14.02 -30.37 21.55
C ILE A 39 12.82 -29.96 20.71
N THR A 40 11.63 -30.03 21.31
CA THR A 40 10.47 -29.28 20.85
C THR A 40 10.84 -27.81 20.98
N THR A 41 11.17 -27.18 19.84
CA THR A 41 11.06 -25.74 19.70
C THR A 41 9.68 -25.34 20.21
N PRO A 42 9.55 -24.32 21.08
CA PRO A 42 8.24 -23.81 21.44
C PRO A 42 7.52 -23.46 20.14
N GLU A 43 6.32 -23.99 19.90
CA GLU A 43 5.42 -23.41 18.91
C GLU A 43 5.25 -21.95 19.31
N THR A 44 5.89 -21.04 18.57
CA THR A 44 5.73 -19.61 18.78
C THR A 44 4.28 -19.30 18.41
N GLN A 45 3.42 -19.24 19.42
CA GLN A 45 2.02 -18.91 19.25
C GLN A 45 1.89 -17.62 18.43
N SER A 46 1.06 -17.62 17.39
CA SER A 46 0.83 -16.45 16.54
C SER A 46 0.54 -15.21 17.39
N PRO A 47 1.19 -14.06 17.10
CA PRO A 47 1.07 -12.88 17.94
C PRO A 47 -0.36 -12.31 17.90
N LEU A 48 -0.79 -11.76 19.03
CA LEU A 48 -2.11 -11.14 19.19
C LEU A 48 -2.04 -9.67 18.75
N LEU A 49 -2.92 -9.24 17.84
CA LEU A 49 -2.93 -7.87 17.31
C LEU A 49 -3.28 -6.84 18.38
N PHE A 50 -4.28 -7.13 19.21
CA PHE A 50 -4.73 -6.25 20.26
C PHE A 50 -5.38 -7.01 21.40
N GLU A 51 -5.44 -6.36 22.56
CA GLU A 51 -6.25 -6.75 23.69
C GLU A 51 -7.45 -5.82 23.83
N VAL A 52 -8.56 -6.33 24.35
CA VAL A 52 -9.71 -5.50 24.71
C VAL A 52 -9.31 -4.60 25.87
N ALA A 53 -9.49 -3.29 25.72
CA ALA A 53 -9.26 -2.34 26.79
C ALA A 53 -10.53 -2.23 27.66
N SER A 54 -10.34 -1.98 28.96
CA SER A 54 -11.43 -1.71 29.91
C SER A 54 -11.84 -0.23 29.92
N ASP A 55 -11.42 0.55 28.92
CA ASP A 55 -11.66 1.99 28.88
C ASP A 55 -13.16 2.28 28.69
N ASP A 56 -13.71 3.15 29.53
CA ASP A 56 -15.03 3.71 29.33
C ASP A 56 -15.00 4.69 28.15
N LEU A 57 -15.80 4.42 27.11
CA LEU A 57 -15.77 5.19 25.86
C LEU A 57 -16.19 6.66 26.05
N GLN A 58 -17.09 6.95 27.00
CA GLN A 58 -17.49 8.34 27.28
C GLN A 58 -16.37 9.14 27.95
N THR A 59 -15.63 8.49 28.84
CA THR A 59 -14.43 9.04 29.48
C THR A 59 -13.32 9.23 28.46
N LEU A 60 -13.08 8.21 27.62
CA LEU A 60 -12.09 8.28 26.55
C LEU A 60 -12.39 9.44 25.59
N GLN A 61 -13.64 9.60 25.14
CA GLN A 61 -14.04 10.70 24.25
C GLN A 61 -13.69 12.11 24.79
N LYS A 62 -13.67 12.29 26.12
CA LYS A 62 -13.36 13.57 26.77
C LYS A 62 -11.87 13.75 27.08
N ALA A 63 -11.05 12.72 26.86
CA ALA A 63 -9.64 12.75 27.19
C ALA A 63 -8.84 13.68 26.24
N PRO A 64 -7.80 14.39 26.74
CA PRO A 64 -6.96 15.24 25.90
C PRO A 64 -6.29 14.45 24.77
N GLY A 65 -6.27 15.01 23.56
CA GLY A 65 -5.60 14.40 22.41
C GLY A 65 -6.40 13.32 21.68
N ILE A 66 -7.63 13.03 22.13
CA ILE A 66 -8.58 12.17 21.42
C ILE A 66 -9.23 12.94 20.27
N TYR A 67 -9.32 12.28 19.13
CA TYR A 67 -9.81 12.84 17.88
C TYR A 67 -11.34 12.98 17.88
N PRO A 68 -11.89 14.00 17.20
CA PRO A 68 -13.33 14.15 17.04
C PRO A 68 -14.02 12.96 16.36
N SER A 69 -13.27 12.15 15.59
CA SER A 69 -13.77 10.93 14.95
C SER A 69 -14.42 9.95 15.94
N LEU A 70 -13.94 9.84 17.19
CA LEU A 70 -14.59 8.95 18.16
C LEU A 70 -16.03 9.38 18.47
N ALA A 71 -16.27 10.68 18.64
CA ALA A 71 -17.61 11.21 18.83
C ALA A 71 -18.50 10.95 17.61
N MET A 72 -17.97 11.09 16.40
CA MET A 72 -18.69 10.79 15.18
C MET A 72 -19.06 9.30 15.10
N LEU A 73 -18.12 8.39 15.37
CA LEU A 73 -18.36 6.95 15.37
C LEU A 73 -19.45 6.54 16.34
N LEU A 74 -19.44 7.08 17.57
CA LEU A 74 -20.44 6.77 18.59
C LEU A 74 -21.87 7.23 18.24
N ASN A 75 -22.00 8.22 17.36
CA ASN A 75 -23.29 8.77 16.92
C ASN A 75 -23.69 8.33 15.50
N ASP A 76 -22.82 7.58 14.81
CA ASP A 76 -23.07 7.11 13.45
C ASP A 76 -24.14 6.00 13.49
N PRO A 77 -25.24 6.12 12.72
CA PRO A 77 -26.28 5.09 12.68
C PRO A 77 -25.77 3.70 12.27
N SER A 78 -24.69 3.64 11.47
CA SER A 78 -24.05 2.39 11.05
C SER A 78 -23.19 1.76 12.15
N THR A 79 -22.94 2.43 13.27
CA THR A 79 -22.17 1.84 14.37
C THR A 79 -23.05 0.92 15.22
N GLN A 80 -22.84 -0.39 15.13
CA GLN A 80 -23.53 -1.35 16.01
C GLN A 80 -22.88 -1.44 17.39
N GLN A 81 -21.55 -1.42 17.41
CA GLN A 81 -20.77 -1.57 18.64
C GLN A 81 -19.42 -0.88 18.46
N VAL A 82 -18.93 -0.23 19.52
CA VAL A 82 -17.57 0.28 19.63
C VAL A 82 -16.91 -0.39 20.83
N GLN A 83 -15.66 -0.83 20.67
CA GLN A 83 -14.86 -1.42 21.73
C GLN A 83 -13.49 -0.74 21.75
N ALA A 84 -13.10 -0.21 22.91
CA ALA A 84 -11.74 0.27 23.11
C ALA A 84 -10.76 -0.90 23.07
N ILE A 85 -9.63 -0.73 22.39
CA ILE A 85 -8.61 -1.77 22.23
C ILE A 85 -7.22 -1.19 22.39
N LYS A 86 -6.28 -2.03 22.86
CA LYS A 86 -4.87 -1.71 22.93
C LYS A 86 -4.13 -2.49 21.87
N VAL A 87 -3.72 -1.82 20.79
CA VAL A 87 -3.08 -2.46 19.65
C VAL A 87 -1.57 -2.59 19.84
N ASN A 88 -1.01 -3.68 19.30
CA ASN A 88 0.42 -3.81 19.06
C ASN A 88 0.70 -3.52 17.58
N ALA A 89 0.73 -2.24 17.21
CA ALA A 89 0.93 -1.80 15.83
C ALA A 89 2.25 -2.29 15.22
N SER A 90 3.27 -2.58 16.05
CA SER A 90 4.57 -3.07 15.58
C SER A 90 4.51 -4.42 14.85
N LEU A 91 3.45 -5.20 15.08
CA LEU A 91 3.20 -6.46 14.40
C LEU A 91 2.88 -6.29 12.92
N ILE A 92 2.51 -5.09 12.46
CA ILE A 92 2.21 -4.85 11.05
C ILE A 92 3.52 -4.71 10.27
N SER A 93 4.02 -5.84 9.78
CA SER A 93 5.23 -5.95 8.96
C SER A 93 5.24 -7.23 8.13
N ALA A 94 6.09 -7.28 7.11
CA ALA A 94 6.30 -8.48 6.28
C ALA A 94 6.86 -9.70 7.05
N HIS A 95 7.39 -9.51 8.27
CA HIS A 95 7.93 -10.58 9.10
C HIS A 95 6.84 -11.30 9.91
N THR A 96 5.69 -10.67 10.11
CA THR A 96 4.57 -11.24 10.85
C THR A 96 3.72 -12.08 9.89
N ARG A 97 3.99 -13.38 9.83
CA ARG A 97 3.33 -14.30 8.90
C ARG A 97 1.93 -14.70 9.31
N THR A 98 1.66 -14.72 10.61
CA THR A 98 0.34 -15.01 11.17
C THR A 98 -0.02 -13.95 12.20
N LEU A 99 -1.31 -13.68 12.36
CA LEU A 99 -1.82 -12.65 13.25
C LEU A 99 -3.14 -13.09 13.86
N ARG A 100 -3.21 -13.14 15.20
CA ARG A 100 -4.44 -13.45 15.93
C ARG A 100 -5.20 -12.17 16.25
N VAL A 101 -6.49 -12.16 15.98
CA VAL A 101 -7.36 -10.99 16.12
C VAL A 101 -8.61 -11.39 16.91
N PRO A 102 -8.80 -10.87 18.14
CA PRO A 102 -10.05 -11.02 18.87
C PRO A 102 -11.20 -10.31 18.14
N VAL A 103 -12.35 -10.95 18.03
CA VAL A 103 -13.58 -10.36 17.49
C VAL A 103 -14.77 -10.77 18.35
N GLY A 104 -15.49 -9.78 18.90
CA GLY A 104 -16.52 -10.05 19.90
C GLY A 104 -15.93 -10.61 21.20
N ASN A 105 -16.77 -11.23 22.02
CA ASN A 105 -16.38 -11.58 23.40
C ASN A 105 -15.52 -12.84 23.52
N ASP A 106 -15.66 -13.83 22.61
CA ASP A 106 -15.01 -15.15 22.76
C ASP A 106 -14.38 -15.72 21.48
N LYS A 107 -14.41 -14.99 20.35
CA LYS A 107 -13.88 -15.49 19.07
C LYS A 107 -12.52 -14.84 18.80
N THR A 108 -11.51 -15.66 18.48
CA THR A 108 -10.22 -15.18 17.98
C THR A 108 -9.97 -15.81 16.63
N ILE A 109 -9.74 -14.98 15.61
CA ILE A 109 -9.42 -15.45 14.25
C ILE A 109 -7.91 -15.37 14.06
N GLU A 110 -7.32 -16.40 13.45
CA GLU A 110 -5.94 -16.37 13.01
C GLU A 110 -5.88 -16.11 11.50
N PHE A 111 -5.29 -14.97 11.14
CA PHE A 111 -5.06 -14.58 9.76
C PHE A 111 -3.65 -14.97 9.32
N THR A 112 -3.52 -15.41 8.07
CA THR A 112 -2.25 -15.66 7.40
C THR A 112 -1.94 -14.52 6.43
N LEU A 113 -0.71 -14.03 6.47
CA LEU A 113 -0.24 -12.97 5.59
C LEU A 113 -0.30 -13.42 4.12
N ARG A 114 -0.96 -12.63 3.27
CA ARG A 114 -0.96 -12.76 1.81
C ARG A 114 -0.04 -11.75 1.13
N ARG A 115 -0.03 -10.50 1.61
CA ARG A 115 0.86 -9.44 1.10
C ARG A 115 1.10 -8.35 2.13
N ALA A 116 2.29 -7.74 2.06
CA ALA A 116 2.75 -6.71 2.99
C ALA A 116 3.32 -5.47 2.27
N ASP A 117 2.94 -5.25 1.01
CA ASP A 117 3.44 -4.12 0.24
C ASP A 117 3.03 -2.79 0.91
N PRO A 118 3.94 -1.80 1.00
CA PRO A 118 3.60 -0.50 1.55
C PRO A 118 2.60 0.22 0.63
N PRO A 119 1.42 0.64 1.14
CA PRO A 119 0.41 1.30 0.31
C PRO A 119 0.76 2.77 -0.03
N ALA A 120 1.69 3.37 0.72
CA ALA A 120 2.24 4.69 0.49
C ALA A 120 3.62 4.82 1.16
N PRO A 121 4.46 5.80 0.77
CA PRO A 121 5.69 6.11 1.48
C PRO A 121 5.44 6.35 2.98
N GLY A 122 6.29 5.77 3.84
CA GLY A 122 6.18 5.90 5.30
C GLY A 122 5.06 5.06 5.95
N MET A 123 4.36 4.23 5.18
CA MET A 123 3.32 3.33 5.68
C MET A 123 3.71 1.86 5.50
N SER A 124 3.16 0.99 6.34
CA SER A 124 3.26 -0.47 6.19
C SER A 124 1.88 -1.07 5.94
N GLY A 125 1.77 -1.91 4.93
CA GLY A 125 0.56 -2.66 4.61
C GLY A 125 0.63 -4.09 5.14
N TRP A 126 -0.51 -4.66 5.48
CA TRP A 126 -0.66 -6.08 5.81
C TRP A 126 -2.06 -6.54 5.42
N VAL A 127 -2.13 -7.43 4.44
CA VAL A 127 -3.38 -8.07 4.00
C VAL A 127 -3.26 -9.57 4.22
N GLY A 128 -4.28 -10.14 4.84
CA GLY A 128 -4.35 -11.57 5.09
C GLY A 128 -5.78 -12.10 5.09
N ASP A 129 -5.90 -13.41 5.03
CA ASP A 129 -7.16 -14.14 5.10
C ASP A 129 -6.99 -15.37 6.01
N VAL A 130 -8.06 -16.12 6.20
CA VAL A 130 -7.98 -17.42 6.86
C VAL A 130 -7.53 -18.48 5.85
N SER A 131 -6.53 -19.28 6.22
CA SER A 131 -6.23 -20.49 5.47
C SER A 131 -7.37 -21.48 5.68
N THR A 132 -8.25 -21.61 4.70
CA THR A 132 -9.31 -22.64 4.75
C THR A 132 -8.83 -23.89 4.01
N GLN A 133 -9.29 -25.06 4.44
CA GLN A 133 -9.14 -26.27 3.62
C GLN A 133 -9.76 -26.10 2.22
N ARG A 134 -10.68 -25.13 2.04
CA ARG A 134 -11.26 -24.73 0.75
C ARG A 134 -10.28 -24.01 -0.17
N SER A 135 -9.47 -23.08 0.34
CA SER A 135 -8.39 -22.47 -0.45
C SER A 135 -7.28 -23.49 -0.78
N GLN A 136 -7.10 -24.51 0.06
CA GLN A 136 -6.21 -25.65 -0.22
C GLN A 136 -6.81 -26.65 -1.23
N ALA A 137 -8.15 -26.73 -1.35
CA ALA A 137 -8.87 -27.56 -2.31
C ALA A 137 -9.13 -26.87 -3.66
N ALA A 138 -8.75 -25.59 -3.82
CA ALA A 138 -8.66 -24.90 -5.10
C ALA A 138 -7.48 -25.47 -5.93
N THR A 139 -7.54 -26.76 -6.24
CA THR A 139 -6.56 -27.48 -7.07
C THR A 139 -6.71 -27.13 -8.55
N SER A 140 -7.75 -26.36 -8.93
CA SER A 140 -7.93 -25.81 -10.27
C SER A 140 -7.50 -24.35 -10.31
N SER A 141 -6.88 -23.95 -11.42
CA SER A 141 -6.51 -22.55 -11.69
C SER A 141 -7.71 -21.62 -11.82
N SER A 142 -8.95 -22.03 -11.51
CA SER A 142 -10.18 -21.22 -11.62
C SER A 142 -10.90 -21.00 -10.29
N GLY A 143 -10.52 -21.70 -9.22
CA GLY A 143 -11.03 -21.44 -7.87
C GLY A 143 -10.44 -20.18 -7.25
N VAL A 144 -11.16 -19.58 -6.29
CA VAL A 144 -10.64 -18.48 -5.47
C VAL A 144 -9.63 -18.99 -4.43
N ASP A 145 -8.47 -18.32 -4.33
CA ASP A 145 -7.40 -18.61 -3.34
C ASP A 145 -7.47 -17.68 -2.11
N PHE A 146 -8.23 -16.59 -2.20
CA PHE A 146 -8.44 -15.64 -1.11
C PHE A 146 -9.84 -15.83 -0.52
N ASP A 147 -9.96 -15.94 0.81
CA ASP A 147 -11.27 -16.12 1.44
C ASP A 147 -12.12 -14.84 1.27
N PRO A 148 -13.29 -14.93 0.61
CA PRO A 148 -14.08 -13.74 0.28
C PRO A 148 -14.85 -13.16 1.48
N PHE A 149 -14.99 -13.90 2.58
CA PHE A 149 -15.83 -13.53 3.72
C PHE A 149 -15.06 -13.32 5.02
N THR A 150 -13.86 -13.90 5.13
CA THR A 150 -13.01 -13.76 6.32
C THR A 150 -11.60 -13.33 5.93
N TRP A 151 -11.38 -12.02 5.95
CA TRP A 151 -10.11 -11.40 5.56
C TRP A 151 -9.88 -10.08 6.30
N ILE A 152 -8.63 -9.62 6.31
CA ILE A 152 -8.22 -8.41 7.02
C ILE A 152 -7.25 -7.60 6.18
N SER A 153 -7.35 -6.28 6.28
CA SER A 153 -6.49 -5.32 5.60
C SER A 153 -6.16 -4.16 6.53
N LEU A 154 -4.88 -4.07 6.89
CA LEU A 154 -4.35 -3.16 7.88
C LEU A 154 -3.32 -2.23 7.23
N VAL A 155 -3.32 -0.97 7.68
CA VAL A 155 -2.30 0.02 7.33
C VAL A 155 -1.79 0.69 8.60
N ARG A 156 -0.48 0.67 8.77
CA ARG A 156 0.23 1.29 9.89
C ARG A 156 0.99 2.52 9.42
N GLN A 157 0.88 3.60 10.18
CA GLN A 157 1.72 4.80 10.06
C GLN A 157 2.22 5.23 11.45
N GLY A 158 3.49 4.96 11.75
CA GLY A 158 4.01 5.14 13.12
C GLY A 158 3.27 4.24 14.11
N ASP A 159 2.66 4.81 15.15
CA ASP A 159 1.81 4.08 16.11
C ASP A 159 0.32 4.11 15.75
N GLN A 160 -0.05 4.84 14.70
CA GLN A 160 -1.40 4.80 14.17
C GLN A 160 -1.61 3.50 13.38
N LEU A 161 -2.76 2.88 13.62
CA LEU A 161 -3.21 1.69 12.93
C LEU A 161 -4.64 1.92 12.48
N VAL A 162 -4.92 1.65 11.21
CA VAL A 162 -6.27 1.65 10.65
C VAL A 162 -6.47 0.37 9.86
N GLY A 163 -7.71 -0.08 9.72
CA GLY A 163 -7.98 -1.27 8.94
C GLY A 163 -9.44 -1.68 8.88
N THR A 164 -9.70 -2.64 8.00
CA THR A 164 -10.97 -3.35 7.92
C THR A 164 -10.74 -4.83 8.10
N LEU A 165 -11.69 -5.46 8.76
CA LEU A 165 -11.74 -6.88 9.04
C LEU A 165 -13.13 -7.37 8.66
N HIS A 166 -13.19 -8.39 7.81
CA HIS A 166 -14.41 -9.12 7.53
C HIS A 166 -14.30 -10.47 8.25
N VAL A 167 -15.34 -10.85 8.99
CA VAL A 167 -15.43 -12.17 9.63
C VAL A 167 -16.79 -12.74 9.32
N ASP A 168 -16.82 -13.82 8.55
CA ASP A 168 -18.06 -14.43 8.05
C ASP A 168 -18.97 -13.39 7.36
N GLY A 169 -18.37 -12.43 6.64
CA GLY A 169 -19.06 -11.34 5.94
C GLY A 169 -19.41 -10.13 6.81
N GLN A 170 -19.26 -10.19 8.14
CA GLN A 170 -19.47 -9.01 9.00
C GLN A 170 -18.27 -8.07 8.94
N LEU A 171 -18.51 -6.81 8.54
CA LEU A 171 -17.50 -5.74 8.57
C LEU A 171 -17.22 -5.23 9.99
N TYR A 172 -15.93 -5.13 10.30
CA TYR A 172 -15.37 -4.40 11.44
C TYR A 172 -14.35 -3.37 10.94
N ARG A 173 -14.30 -2.20 11.57
CA ARG A 173 -13.30 -1.15 11.34
C ARG A 173 -12.41 -1.00 12.55
N LEU A 174 -11.10 -1.01 12.34
CA LEU A 174 -10.11 -0.66 13.35
C LEU A 174 -9.70 0.79 13.10
N GLU A 175 -9.85 1.66 14.10
CA GLU A 175 -9.53 3.08 13.99
C GLU A 175 -8.64 3.58 15.11
N SER A 176 -7.62 4.34 14.74
CA SER A 176 -6.86 5.17 15.68
C SER A 176 -7.66 6.43 16.02
N VAL A 177 -7.95 6.63 17.30
CA VAL A 177 -8.76 7.75 17.82
C VAL A 177 -7.94 8.79 18.58
N GLY A 178 -6.61 8.75 18.45
CA GLY A 178 -5.72 9.76 19.02
C GLY A 178 -5.09 9.33 20.34
N ALA A 179 -4.04 10.04 20.75
CA ALA A 179 -3.25 9.77 21.96
C ALA A 179 -2.80 8.29 22.13
N GLY A 180 -2.63 7.54 21.02
CA GLY A 180 -2.26 6.12 21.05
C GLY A 180 -3.41 5.15 21.35
N HIS A 181 -4.65 5.63 21.42
CA HIS A 181 -5.84 4.81 21.59
C HIS A 181 -6.45 4.41 20.25
N HIS A 182 -7.05 3.22 20.25
CA HIS A 182 -7.74 2.65 19.10
C HIS A 182 -9.09 2.08 19.52
N VAL A 183 -9.98 1.96 18.54
CA VAL A 183 -11.27 1.30 18.72
C VAL A 183 -11.51 0.28 17.61
N LEU A 184 -12.20 -0.80 17.96
CA LEU A 184 -12.82 -1.71 17.01
C LEU A 184 -14.31 -1.38 16.91
N VAL A 185 -14.78 -1.13 15.70
CA VAL A 185 -16.17 -0.78 15.40
C VAL A 185 -16.81 -1.91 14.62
N LYS A 186 -17.90 -2.47 15.13
CA LYS A 186 -18.77 -3.38 14.36
C LYS A 186 -19.76 -2.55 13.56
N VAL A 187 -19.82 -2.77 12.24
CA VAL A 187 -20.57 -1.92 11.31
C VAL A 187 -21.87 -2.58 10.86
N ASP A 188 -22.96 -1.82 10.85
CA ASP A 188 -24.23 -2.14 10.20
C ASP A 188 -24.18 -1.61 8.77
N GLU A 189 -23.77 -2.47 7.84
CA GLU A 189 -23.62 -2.07 6.44
C GLU A 189 -24.95 -1.66 5.79
N ALA A 190 -26.09 -2.12 6.32
CA ALA A 190 -27.41 -1.72 5.84
C ALA A 190 -27.79 -0.27 6.19
N LYS A 191 -27.04 0.37 7.09
CA LYS A 191 -27.22 1.77 7.49
C LYS A 191 -26.13 2.69 6.97
N LEU A 192 -25.20 2.17 6.17
CA LEU A 192 -24.23 3.00 5.48
C LEU A 192 -24.92 3.83 4.38
N PRO A 193 -24.40 5.03 4.06
CA PRO A 193 -24.96 5.85 3.00
C PRO A 193 -25.02 5.08 1.67
N PRO A 194 -26.10 5.21 0.89
CA PRO A 194 -26.16 4.60 -0.42
C PRO A 194 -25.08 5.17 -1.33
N GLU A 195 -24.62 4.32 -2.26
CA GLU A 195 -23.85 4.77 -3.40
C GLU A 195 -24.79 5.39 -4.42
N THR A 196 -24.36 6.47 -5.04
CA THR A 196 -25.13 7.12 -6.11
C THR A 196 -24.62 6.64 -7.45
N ASP A 197 -25.54 6.44 -8.40
CA ASP A 197 -25.16 6.21 -9.80
C ASP A 197 -24.20 7.31 -10.27
N ALA A 198 -23.18 6.94 -11.04
CA ALA A 198 -22.28 7.90 -11.67
C ALA A 198 -23.09 8.95 -12.47
N THR A 199 -23.04 10.21 -12.03
CA THR A 199 -23.93 11.29 -12.52
C THR A 199 -23.51 11.87 -13.87
N ALA A 200 -22.35 11.47 -14.38
CA ALA A 200 -21.84 11.96 -15.65
C ALA A 200 -21.69 10.81 -16.65
N ASN A 201 -21.97 11.13 -17.91
CA ASN A 201 -21.31 10.45 -19.02
C ASN A 201 -19.80 10.58 -18.76
N LEU A 202 -19.17 9.51 -18.28
CA LEU A 202 -17.75 9.27 -18.47
C LEU A 202 -17.46 9.60 -19.94
N ASP A 203 -16.27 10.13 -20.26
CA ASP A 203 -15.95 10.43 -21.65
C ASP A 203 -15.85 9.12 -22.43
N ASN A 204 -17.01 8.63 -22.86
CA ASN A 204 -17.25 7.35 -23.48
C ASN A 204 -16.70 7.34 -24.90
N ARG A 205 -16.18 8.48 -25.41
CA ARG A 205 -15.51 8.54 -26.70
C ARG A 205 -14.17 7.83 -26.63
N VAL A 206 -13.32 8.18 -25.66
CA VAL A 206 -11.99 7.54 -25.47
C VAL A 206 -12.13 6.11 -24.91
N LEU A 207 -13.04 5.91 -23.94
CA LEU A 207 -13.30 4.57 -23.39
C LEU A 207 -14.09 3.66 -24.35
N GLY A 208 -14.91 4.23 -25.24
CA GLY A 208 -15.68 3.49 -26.23
C GLY A 208 -14.80 2.94 -27.36
N GLU A 209 -13.77 3.68 -27.76
CA GLU A 209 -12.81 3.23 -28.76
C GLU A 209 -11.96 2.03 -28.32
N SER A 210 -11.85 1.77 -27.02
CA SER A 210 -11.09 0.64 -26.46
C SER A 210 -11.93 -0.61 -26.21
N VAL A 211 -13.27 -0.53 -26.29
CA VAL A 211 -14.15 -1.68 -26.10
C VAL A 211 -13.84 -2.79 -27.11
N GLY A 212 -13.66 -4.01 -26.61
CA GLY A 212 -13.34 -5.18 -27.42
C GLY A 212 -11.90 -5.23 -27.95
N LYS A 213 -11.02 -4.28 -27.58
CA LYS A 213 -9.60 -4.32 -27.92
C LYS A 213 -8.79 -4.96 -26.80
N PRO A 214 -7.88 -5.91 -27.09
CA PRO A 214 -6.99 -6.45 -26.07
C PRO A 214 -6.00 -5.36 -25.63
N ALA A 215 -5.70 -5.31 -24.33
CA ALA A 215 -4.60 -4.49 -23.83
C ALA A 215 -3.26 -4.93 -24.42
N GLN A 216 -2.38 -3.97 -24.68
CA GLN A 216 -1.07 -4.20 -25.30
C GLN A 216 0.02 -4.49 -24.26
N SER A 217 -0.04 -3.86 -23.10
CA SER A 217 0.86 -4.02 -21.96
C SER A 217 0.46 -5.23 -21.13
N ALA A 218 1.40 -5.82 -20.40
CA ALA A 218 1.08 -6.93 -19.50
C ALA A 218 0.35 -6.47 -18.22
N HIS A 219 0.50 -5.19 -17.86
CA HIS A 219 0.03 -4.64 -16.59
C HIS A 219 -0.04 -3.11 -16.67
N SER A 220 -1.04 -2.50 -16.02
CA SER A 220 -1.20 -1.04 -15.93
C SER A 220 -1.01 -0.52 -14.51
N VAL A 221 -0.37 0.64 -14.37
CA VAL A 221 -0.31 1.38 -13.09
C VAL A 221 -1.15 2.64 -13.23
N ILE A 222 -2.19 2.76 -12.40
CA ILE A 222 -3.09 3.93 -12.41
C ILE A 222 -2.80 4.77 -11.18
N ARG A 223 -2.30 5.99 -11.40
CA ARG A 223 -1.88 6.92 -10.35
C ARG A 223 -3.06 7.76 -9.86
N VAL A 224 -3.35 7.71 -8.57
CA VAL A 224 -4.48 8.39 -7.93
C VAL A 224 -3.98 9.51 -7.02
N LEU A 225 -4.44 10.74 -7.26
CA LEU A 225 -4.14 11.90 -6.42
C LEU A 225 -5.33 12.23 -5.53
N PHE A 226 -5.11 12.24 -4.21
CA PHE A 226 -6.14 12.54 -3.24
C PHE A 226 -6.13 14.01 -2.83
N PHE A 227 -7.31 14.60 -2.74
CA PHE A 227 -7.55 15.90 -2.15
C PHE A 227 -8.41 15.73 -0.90
N THR A 228 -8.19 16.58 0.10
CA THR A 228 -8.96 16.52 1.34
C THR A 228 -9.55 17.88 1.68
N THR A 229 -10.71 17.90 2.34
CA THR A 229 -11.34 19.11 2.85
C THR A 229 -10.82 19.48 4.25
N ASN A 230 -11.00 20.73 4.66
CA ASN A 230 -10.66 21.19 6.01
C ASN A 230 -11.43 20.41 7.09
N GLU A 231 -12.73 20.21 6.88
CA GLU A 231 -13.62 19.53 7.81
C GLU A 231 -13.25 18.06 7.97
N ARG A 232 -12.96 17.35 6.87
CA ARG A 232 -12.52 15.95 6.93
C ARG A 232 -11.21 15.80 7.70
N ARG A 233 -10.22 16.66 7.44
CA ARG A 233 -8.93 16.64 8.16
C ARG A 233 -9.09 16.89 9.66
N ARG A 234 -9.99 17.83 10.03
CA ARG A 234 -10.25 18.17 11.43
C ARG A 234 -10.87 16.99 12.19
N VAL A 235 -11.79 16.26 11.55
CA VAL A 235 -12.47 15.12 12.20
C VAL A 235 -11.59 13.89 12.23
N THR A 236 -10.89 13.62 11.13
CA THR A 236 -10.10 12.40 10.96
C THR A 236 -8.66 12.71 10.56
N PRO A 237 -7.78 13.05 11.51
CA PRO A 237 -6.36 13.28 11.23
C PRO A 237 -5.63 12.07 10.62
N THR A 238 -6.22 10.87 10.70
CA THR A 238 -5.72 9.62 10.11
C THR A 238 -6.13 9.41 8.65
N TYR A 239 -6.75 10.41 7.99
CA TYR A 239 -7.31 10.29 6.63
C TYR A 239 -6.33 9.71 5.60
N ARG A 240 -5.04 10.05 5.66
CA ARG A 240 -4.03 9.52 4.72
C ARG A 240 -3.89 8.00 4.85
N ALA A 241 -3.81 7.50 6.08
CA ALA A 241 -3.74 6.06 6.35
C ALA A 241 -5.04 5.35 5.95
N GLN A 242 -6.20 5.99 6.15
CA GLN A 242 -7.49 5.42 5.75
C GLN A 242 -7.66 5.36 4.22
N LEU A 243 -7.27 6.41 3.49
CA LEU A 243 -7.25 6.40 2.03
C LEU A 243 -6.25 5.39 1.48
N ALA A 244 -5.07 5.27 2.09
CA ALA A 244 -4.10 4.24 1.74
C ALA A 244 -4.63 2.83 1.98
N GLN A 245 -5.43 2.63 3.02
CA GLN A 245 -6.12 1.38 3.29
C GLN A 245 -7.23 1.08 2.28
N GLY A 246 -8.01 2.08 1.86
CA GLY A 246 -8.97 1.94 0.77
C GLY A 246 -8.29 1.59 -0.57
N MET A 247 -7.15 2.22 -0.88
CA MET A 247 -6.31 1.86 -2.04
C MET A 247 -5.78 0.43 -1.94
N GLN A 248 -5.35 0.00 -0.75
CA GLN A 248 -4.92 -1.38 -0.51
C GLN A 248 -6.04 -2.39 -0.78
N ASN A 249 -7.28 -2.07 -0.38
CA ASN A 249 -8.47 -2.88 -0.64
C ASN A 249 -8.83 -2.92 -2.13
N ALA A 250 -8.77 -1.78 -2.84
CA ALA A 250 -8.99 -1.72 -4.28
C ALA A 250 -7.97 -2.58 -5.05
N ASN A 251 -6.70 -2.51 -4.66
CA ASN A 251 -5.66 -3.38 -5.23
C ASN A 251 -5.88 -4.86 -4.90
N GLN A 252 -6.33 -5.18 -3.68
CA GLN A 252 -6.68 -6.56 -3.35
C GLN A 252 -7.83 -7.08 -4.22
N ALA A 253 -8.83 -6.26 -4.50
CA ALA A 253 -9.93 -6.62 -5.40
C ALA A 253 -9.45 -6.87 -6.84
N MET A 254 -8.50 -6.08 -7.35
CA MET A 254 -7.88 -6.32 -8.66
C MET A 254 -7.13 -7.65 -8.72
N ILE A 255 -6.30 -7.93 -7.71
CA ILE A 255 -5.56 -9.20 -7.58
C ILE A 255 -6.53 -10.39 -7.54
N ASN A 256 -7.52 -10.32 -6.64
CA ASN A 256 -8.55 -11.34 -6.47
C ASN A 256 -9.30 -11.62 -7.77
N SER A 257 -9.58 -10.58 -8.55
CA SER A 257 -10.34 -10.66 -9.81
C SER A 257 -9.48 -10.98 -11.04
N ARG A 258 -8.17 -11.17 -10.85
CA ARG A 258 -7.17 -11.40 -11.91
C ARG A 258 -7.14 -10.30 -12.97
N VAL A 259 -7.22 -9.06 -12.51
CA VAL A 259 -7.09 -7.87 -13.35
C VAL A 259 -5.69 -7.28 -13.12
N PRO A 260 -4.86 -7.14 -14.16
CA PRO A 260 -3.48 -6.66 -14.04
C PRO A 260 -3.43 -5.13 -13.97
N ILE A 261 -4.00 -4.59 -12.90
CA ILE A 261 -4.00 -3.16 -12.55
C ILE A 261 -3.46 -3.01 -11.13
N THR A 262 -2.57 -2.04 -10.95
CA THR A 262 -2.18 -1.53 -9.63
C THR A 262 -2.54 -0.06 -9.56
N PHE A 263 -3.32 0.31 -8.56
CA PHE A 263 -3.51 1.69 -8.18
C PHE A 263 -2.35 2.15 -7.28
N GLU A 264 -1.73 3.27 -7.63
CA GLU A 264 -0.64 3.89 -6.87
C GLU A 264 -1.09 5.26 -6.35
N ILE A 265 -0.73 5.62 -5.12
CA ILE A 265 -0.99 6.97 -4.61
C ILE A 265 0.02 7.93 -5.22
N ALA A 266 -0.45 8.83 -6.08
CA ALA A 266 0.36 9.90 -6.67
C ALA A 266 0.75 10.97 -5.63
N GLY A 267 -0.12 11.20 -4.64
CA GLY A 267 0.11 12.13 -3.55
C GLY A 267 -1.15 12.46 -2.77
N PHE A 268 -1.00 13.33 -1.78
CA PHE A 268 -2.08 13.95 -1.02
C PHE A 268 -1.94 15.47 -1.13
N ILE A 269 -3.02 16.15 -1.50
CA ILE A 269 -3.09 17.61 -1.55
C ILE A 269 -4.11 18.07 -0.52
N ASP A 270 -3.69 19.01 0.30
CA ASP A 270 -4.51 19.56 1.37
C ASP A 270 -4.82 21.02 1.10
N PRO A 271 -5.68 21.32 0.10
CA PRO A 271 -6.03 22.69 -0.20
C PRO A 271 -6.79 23.30 0.97
N ASP A 272 -6.71 24.61 1.12
CA ASP A 272 -7.59 25.35 2.01
C ASP A 272 -9.00 25.43 1.41
N TYR A 273 -9.73 24.32 1.52
CA TYR A 273 -11.08 24.17 1.02
C TYR A 273 -12.02 23.82 2.16
N ALA A 274 -12.86 24.80 2.53
CA ALA A 274 -13.95 24.62 3.46
C ALA A 274 -15.20 24.10 2.74
N GLU A 275 -15.76 23.01 3.25
CA GLU A 275 -17.06 22.50 2.83
C GLU A 275 -18.14 23.55 3.12
N GLY A 276 -18.15 24.11 4.35
CA GLY A 276 -19.18 25.05 4.80
C GLY A 276 -20.58 24.43 4.71
N ASN A 277 -21.54 25.16 4.12
CA ASN A 277 -22.91 24.67 3.91
C ASN A 277 -23.10 23.98 2.55
N LYS A 278 -22.02 23.69 1.81
CA LYS A 278 -22.11 23.09 0.47
C LYS A 278 -22.49 21.61 0.55
N THR A 279 -23.43 21.21 -0.28
CA THR A 279 -23.76 19.81 -0.55
C THR A 279 -22.61 19.10 -1.26
N GLY A 280 -22.59 17.76 -1.25
CA GLY A 280 -21.60 16.97 -2.01
C GLY A 280 -21.60 17.31 -3.51
N ILE A 281 -22.76 17.60 -4.09
CA ILE A 281 -22.90 18.02 -5.49
C ILE A 281 -22.16 19.34 -5.76
N GLU A 282 -22.34 20.34 -4.89
CA GLU A 282 -21.67 21.63 -5.01
C GLU A 282 -20.16 21.51 -4.81
N GLN A 283 -19.74 20.69 -3.84
CA GLN A 283 -18.31 20.40 -3.60
C GLN A 283 -17.68 19.70 -4.79
N PHE A 284 -18.37 18.73 -5.39
CA PHE A 284 -17.87 18.03 -6.55
C PHE A 284 -17.80 18.93 -7.78
N ALA A 285 -18.78 19.83 -7.95
CA ALA A 285 -18.73 20.86 -8.98
C ALA A 285 -17.53 21.81 -8.79
N ASP A 286 -17.23 22.25 -7.56
CA ASP A 286 -16.04 23.03 -7.25
C ASP A 286 -14.74 22.32 -7.65
N PHE A 287 -14.71 21.00 -7.43
CA PHE A 287 -13.55 20.15 -7.69
C PHE A 287 -13.30 19.91 -9.18
N ARG A 288 -14.35 19.65 -9.97
CA ARG A 288 -14.22 19.18 -11.36
C ARG A 288 -14.48 20.23 -12.43
N THR A 289 -15.14 21.34 -12.12
CA THR A 289 -15.49 22.35 -13.14
C THR A 289 -14.30 23.25 -13.46
N ALA A 290 -13.88 23.23 -14.72
CA ALA A 290 -12.79 24.05 -15.25
C ALA A 290 -12.92 25.52 -14.83
N GLY A 291 -11.82 26.08 -14.30
CA GLY A 291 -11.75 27.50 -13.95
C GLY A 291 -12.32 27.87 -12.57
N ARG A 292 -12.89 26.93 -11.82
CA ARG A 292 -13.17 27.15 -10.38
C ARG A 292 -11.87 27.15 -9.57
N GLU A 293 -11.88 27.81 -8.41
CA GLU A 293 -10.69 27.97 -7.58
C GLU A 293 -10.08 26.62 -7.16
N LEU A 294 -10.90 25.73 -6.59
CA LEU A 294 -10.44 24.39 -6.22
C LEU A 294 -9.93 23.63 -7.45
N ASN A 295 -10.68 23.63 -8.56
CA ASN A 295 -10.25 22.95 -9.79
C ASN A 295 -8.90 23.45 -10.34
N ARG A 296 -8.58 24.76 -10.26
CA ARG A 296 -7.26 25.27 -10.66
C ARG A 296 -6.12 24.61 -9.87
N GLN A 297 -6.31 24.42 -8.57
CA GLN A 297 -5.35 23.73 -7.71
C GLN A 297 -5.27 22.25 -8.08
N VAL A 298 -6.41 21.63 -8.40
CA VAL A 298 -6.48 20.23 -8.83
C VAL A 298 -5.69 19.99 -10.11
N VAL A 299 -5.98 20.75 -11.17
CA VAL A 299 -5.27 20.63 -12.45
C VAL A 299 -3.77 20.88 -12.26
N THR A 300 -3.39 21.93 -11.52
CA THR A 300 -1.98 22.24 -11.24
C THR A 300 -1.25 21.07 -10.57
N ALA A 301 -1.84 20.51 -9.52
CA ALA A 301 -1.23 19.39 -8.80
C ALA A 301 -1.26 18.09 -9.60
N ARG A 302 -2.34 17.81 -10.32
CA ARG A 302 -2.49 16.64 -11.19
C ARG A 302 -1.45 16.61 -12.30
N GLU A 303 -1.21 17.75 -12.96
CA GLU A 303 -0.15 17.92 -13.96
C GLU A 303 1.24 17.69 -13.35
N ARG A 304 1.50 18.29 -12.18
CA ARG A 304 2.77 18.17 -11.47
C ARG A 304 3.09 16.74 -11.03
N LEU A 305 2.08 15.99 -10.60
CA LEU A 305 2.23 14.64 -10.04
C LEU A 305 1.89 13.52 -11.02
N ARG A 306 1.48 13.89 -12.25
CA ARG A 306 1.01 12.98 -13.33
C ARG A 306 0.04 11.94 -12.79
N ALA A 307 -1.08 12.40 -12.26
CA ALA A 307 -2.10 11.52 -11.72
C ALA A 307 -3.21 11.26 -12.75
N ASP A 308 -3.46 9.99 -13.03
CA ASP A 308 -4.47 9.53 -13.97
C ASP A 308 -5.88 9.77 -13.43
N LEU A 309 -6.06 9.65 -12.11
CA LEU A 309 -7.30 9.91 -11.40
C LEU A 309 -7.10 10.92 -10.27
N VAL A 310 -8.14 11.69 -9.97
CA VAL A 310 -8.20 12.61 -8.83
C VAL A 310 -9.44 12.35 -8.00
N SER A 311 -9.29 12.32 -6.67
CA SER A 311 -10.40 12.01 -5.75
C SER A 311 -10.45 12.99 -4.60
N LEU A 312 -11.61 13.62 -4.39
CA LEU A 312 -11.88 14.50 -3.26
C LEU A 312 -12.47 13.70 -2.09
N TYR A 313 -11.78 13.66 -0.96
CA TYR A 313 -12.27 13.06 0.28
C TYR A 313 -12.89 14.13 1.18
N THR A 314 -14.21 14.04 1.38
CA THR A 314 -15.06 15.04 2.04
C THR A 314 -15.75 14.46 3.28
N SER A 315 -16.22 15.29 4.22
CA SER A 315 -17.05 14.89 5.36
C SER A 315 -18.53 14.74 5.02
N TYR A 316 -18.94 15.11 3.80
CA TYR A 316 -20.32 14.97 3.33
C TYR A 316 -20.80 13.51 3.37
N ALA A 317 -21.89 13.27 4.10
CA ALA A 317 -22.45 11.94 4.34
C ALA A 317 -23.41 11.43 3.25
N GLY A 318 -23.77 12.27 2.26
CA GLY A 318 -24.90 12.00 1.37
C GLY A 318 -24.63 11.12 0.15
N THR A 319 -23.37 10.78 -0.15
CA THR A 319 -23.02 9.81 -1.19
C THR A 319 -21.84 8.95 -0.70
N GLY A 320 -21.91 7.63 -0.89
CA GLY A 320 -20.74 6.76 -0.68
C GLY A 320 -19.54 7.26 -1.50
N GLY A 321 -19.80 7.52 -2.78
CA GLY A 321 -18.96 8.23 -3.72
C GLY A 321 -19.73 8.65 -4.98
N GLU A 322 -19.08 9.43 -5.83
CA GLU A 322 -19.59 9.84 -7.15
C GLU A 322 -18.41 10.06 -8.11
N VAL A 323 -18.59 9.65 -9.37
CA VAL A 323 -17.59 9.76 -10.44
C VAL A 323 -18.08 10.64 -11.59
N ALA A 324 -17.15 11.40 -12.16
CA ALA A 324 -17.34 12.18 -13.38
C ALA A 324 -16.26 11.90 -14.44
N GLY A 325 -16.57 12.24 -15.69
CA GLY A 325 -15.62 12.19 -16.80
C GLY A 325 -14.34 12.98 -16.53
N GLY A 326 -13.26 12.61 -17.21
CA GLY A 326 -11.93 13.20 -17.01
C GLY A 326 -11.21 12.69 -15.76
N GLY A 327 -11.66 11.61 -15.12
CA GLY A 327 -10.98 10.96 -14.00
C GLY A 327 -11.19 11.65 -12.64
N TYR A 328 -12.34 12.31 -12.44
CA TYR A 328 -12.67 12.97 -11.18
C TYR A 328 -13.64 12.12 -10.35
N SER A 329 -13.39 12.00 -9.05
CA SER A 329 -14.32 11.43 -8.07
C SER A 329 -14.43 12.29 -6.82
N ILE A 330 -15.53 12.14 -6.10
CA ILE A 330 -15.72 12.59 -4.72
C ILE A 330 -16.12 11.38 -3.89
N VAL A 331 -15.57 11.23 -2.69
CA VAL A 331 -15.86 10.10 -1.80
C VAL A 331 -16.11 10.56 -0.37
N GLY A 332 -17.11 9.95 0.27
CA GLY A 332 -17.40 10.12 1.70
C GLY A 332 -16.75 9.03 2.56
N HIS A 333 -16.38 7.89 1.95
CA HIS A 333 -15.83 6.73 2.65
C HIS A 333 -14.71 6.04 1.85
N PRO A 334 -13.53 5.72 2.44
CA PRO A 334 -12.45 5.07 1.69
C PRO A 334 -12.78 3.67 1.12
N GLN A 335 -13.72 2.95 1.73
CA GLN A 335 -14.17 1.64 1.24
C GLN A 335 -14.77 1.68 -0.17
N VAL A 336 -15.38 2.80 -0.59
CA VAL A 336 -16.02 2.89 -1.92
C VAL A 336 -14.99 3.06 -3.04
N LEU A 337 -13.71 3.30 -2.73
CA LEU A 337 -12.70 3.59 -3.76
C LEU A 337 -12.62 2.50 -4.84
N ALA A 338 -12.73 1.22 -4.45
CA ALA A 338 -12.72 0.12 -5.42
C ALA A 338 -13.90 0.22 -6.41
N HIS A 339 -15.09 0.60 -5.92
CA HIS A 339 -16.29 0.78 -6.72
C HIS A 339 -16.16 1.98 -7.66
N GLU A 340 -15.76 3.14 -7.14
CA GLU A 340 -15.59 4.36 -7.93
C GLU A 340 -14.48 4.22 -8.98
N PHE A 341 -13.38 3.54 -8.66
CA PHE A 341 -12.35 3.23 -9.66
C PHE A 341 -12.87 2.26 -10.73
N GLY A 342 -13.79 1.36 -10.36
CA GLY A 342 -14.50 0.53 -11.30
C GLY A 342 -15.31 1.34 -12.30
N HIS A 343 -15.99 2.40 -11.85
CA HIS A 343 -16.65 3.34 -12.77
C HIS A 343 -15.66 4.04 -13.70
N HIS A 344 -14.51 4.53 -13.22
CA HIS A 344 -13.49 5.10 -14.09
C HIS A 344 -13.00 4.13 -15.18
N LEU A 345 -13.01 2.83 -14.89
CA LEU A 345 -12.67 1.76 -15.82
C LEU A 345 -13.87 1.26 -16.63
N GLY A 346 -15.07 1.82 -16.48
CA GLY A 346 -16.22 1.52 -17.33
C GLY A 346 -17.25 0.55 -16.77
N ALA A 347 -17.11 0.09 -15.53
CA ALA A 347 -18.13 -0.73 -14.91
C ALA A 347 -19.38 0.10 -14.59
N GLY A 348 -20.54 -0.52 -14.74
CA GLY A 348 -21.81 -0.04 -14.19
C GLY A 348 -22.20 -0.83 -12.94
N HIS A 349 -23.31 -0.44 -12.33
CA HIS A 349 -23.89 -1.14 -11.19
C HIS A 349 -24.35 -2.58 -11.55
N GLY A 350 -25.01 -3.28 -10.62
CA GLY A 350 -25.65 -4.57 -10.89
C GLY A 350 -26.62 -4.53 -12.09
N TRP A 351 -26.70 -5.62 -12.84
CA TRP A 351 -27.54 -5.67 -14.04
C TRP A 351 -29.04 -5.72 -13.69
N GLY A 352 -29.79 -4.70 -14.09
CA GLY A 352 -31.23 -4.59 -13.86
C GLY A 352 -32.13 -5.35 -14.86
N GLY A 353 -31.58 -6.29 -15.63
CA GLY A 353 -32.36 -7.10 -16.58
C GLY A 353 -32.58 -6.48 -17.97
N ASN A 354 -31.93 -5.36 -18.30
CA ASN A 354 -32.03 -4.76 -19.63
C ASN A 354 -31.27 -5.62 -20.67
N PRO A 355 -31.94 -6.19 -21.69
CA PRO A 355 -31.30 -7.05 -22.68
C PRO A 355 -30.24 -6.33 -23.55
N GLY A 356 -30.31 -5.01 -23.68
CA GLY A 356 -29.33 -4.22 -24.45
C GLY A 356 -28.07 -3.83 -23.68
N ALA A 357 -27.99 -4.19 -22.39
CA ALA A 357 -26.84 -3.85 -21.55
C ALA A 357 -25.66 -4.80 -21.81
N GLY A 358 -24.44 -4.26 -21.77
CA GLY A 358 -23.22 -5.04 -22.04
C GLY A 358 -22.78 -5.91 -20.85
N TYR A 359 -21.53 -6.36 -20.88
CA TYR A 359 -20.93 -7.22 -19.86
C TYR A 359 -20.32 -6.46 -18.67
N ASN A 360 -20.63 -5.17 -18.52
CA ASN A 360 -19.95 -4.28 -17.59
C ASN A 360 -20.59 -4.18 -16.20
N HIS A 361 -21.36 -5.19 -15.77
CA HIS A 361 -22.12 -5.12 -14.52
C HIS A 361 -21.57 -6.00 -13.40
N GLY A 362 -21.82 -5.57 -12.16
CA GLY A 362 -21.60 -6.40 -10.97
C GLY A 362 -22.50 -7.64 -10.96
N TYR A 363 -21.99 -8.71 -10.36
CA TYR A 363 -22.68 -9.99 -10.21
C TYR A 363 -23.19 -10.21 -8.78
N ALA A 364 -24.41 -10.72 -8.64
CA ALA A 364 -24.97 -11.21 -7.38
C ALA A 364 -25.48 -12.64 -7.56
N HIS A 365 -25.43 -13.41 -6.48
CA HIS A 365 -25.91 -14.79 -6.42
C HIS A 365 -26.56 -15.08 -5.07
N ASP A 366 -27.56 -15.96 -5.05
CA ASP A 366 -28.35 -16.24 -3.84
C ASP A 366 -27.90 -17.48 -3.07
N ASN A 367 -27.33 -18.51 -3.74
CA ASN A 367 -26.93 -19.75 -3.06
C ASN A 367 -25.68 -20.42 -3.65
N PRO A 368 -24.46 -20.13 -3.14
CA PRO A 368 -24.19 -19.33 -1.95
C PRO A 368 -24.52 -17.84 -2.18
N LYS A 369 -24.89 -17.16 -1.09
CA LYS A 369 -25.24 -15.74 -1.14
C LYS A 369 -23.98 -14.88 -1.18
N PHE A 370 -23.79 -14.12 -2.24
CA PHE A 370 -22.71 -13.13 -2.37
C PHE A 370 -23.01 -12.11 -3.47
N HIS A 371 -22.33 -10.97 -3.44
CA HIS A 371 -22.28 -10.06 -4.57
C HIS A 371 -20.90 -9.39 -4.70
N THR A 372 -20.53 -9.08 -5.93
CA THR A 372 -19.28 -8.38 -6.26
C THR A 372 -19.40 -6.87 -6.08
N ILE A 373 -18.27 -6.18 -5.98
CA ILE A 373 -18.16 -4.75 -5.63
C ILE A 373 -19.06 -3.83 -6.47
N MET A 374 -19.23 -4.12 -7.77
CA MET A 374 -20.04 -3.27 -8.64
C MET A 374 -21.54 -3.49 -8.50
N VAL A 375 -22.02 -4.43 -7.68
CA VAL A 375 -23.45 -4.42 -7.30
C VAL A 375 -23.70 -3.28 -6.32
N THR A 376 -22.85 -3.22 -5.29
CA THR A 376 -22.65 -2.12 -4.34
C THR A 376 -21.42 -2.47 -3.50
N THR A 377 -20.71 -1.48 -2.92
CA THR A 377 -19.60 -1.74 -1.99
C THR A 377 -20.04 -2.48 -0.73
N TRP A 378 -21.24 -2.17 -0.22
CA TRP A 378 -21.69 -2.66 1.08
C TRP A 378 -22.07 -4.14 1.03
N GLY A 379 -21.48 -4.94 1.91
CA GLY A 379 -21.64 -6.40 1.95
C GLY A 379 -21.00 -7.14 0.77
N ALA A 380 -20.21 -6.46 -0.07
CA ALA A 380 -19.57 -7.10 -1.21
C ALA A 380 -18.38 -7.97 -0.78
N ILE A 381 -18.20 -9.07 -1.48
CA ILE A 381 -16.93 -9.79 -1.45
C ILE A 381 -15.86 -8.97 -2.20
N PRO A 382 -14.55 -9.09 -1.86
CA PRO A 382 -13.48 -8.28 -2.45
C PRO A 382 -13.10 -8.72 -3.87
N TYR A 383 -14.09 -8.75 -4.76
CA TYR A 383 -14.01 -9.22 -6.14
C TYR A 383 -14.88 -8.36 -7.06
N PHE A 384 -14.42 -8.20 -8.29
CA PHE A 384 -15.20 -7.77 -9.43
C PHE A 384 -15.75 -9.01 -10.17
N SER A 385 -16.84 -8.84 -10.92
CA SER A 385 -17.42 -9.94 -11.69
C SER A 385 -16.43 -10.45 -12.74
N ASN A 386 -16.21 -11.77 -12.73
CA ASN A 386 -15.31 -12.45 -13.65
C ASN A 386 -15.85 -13.87 -13.88
N PRO A 387 -16.42 -14.18 -15.06
CA PRO A 387 -16.94 -15.49 -15.34
C PRO A 387 -15.86 -16.57 -15.35
N MET A 388 -14.57 -16.26 -15.39
CA MET A 388 -13.51 -17.28 -15.32
C MET A 388 -13.20 -17.75 -13.88
N LEU A 389 -13.76 -17.09 -12.86
CA LEU A 389 -13.58 -17.43 -11.46
C LEU A 389 -14.78 -18.19 -10.90
N TYR A 390 -14.50 -19.06 -9.92
CA TYR A 390 -15.51 -19.86 -9.24
C TYR A 390 -15.39 -19.72 -7.73
N TYR A 391 -16.52 -19.50 -7.07
CA TYR A 391 -16.69 -19.59 -5.63
C TYR A 391 -17.69 -20.71 -5.32
N ASP A 392 -17.25 -21.70 -4.54
CA ASP A 392 -18.05 -22.88 -4.16
C ASP A 392 -18.70 -23.59 -5.38
N GLY A 393 -17.93 -23.73 -6.46
CA GLY A 393 -18.40 -24.32 -7.72
C GLY A 393 -19.31 -23.42 -8.56
N VAL A 394 -19.71 -22.25 -8.06
CA VAL A 394 -20.52 -21.26 -8.78
C VAL A 394 -19.63 -20.24 -9.46
N ARG A 395 -19.93 -19.97 -10.73
CA ARG A 395 -19.22 -18.98 -11.52
C ARG A 395 -19.48 -17.57 -10.96
N MET A 396 -18.44 -16.76 -10.81
CA MET A 396 -18.53 -15.40 -10.26
C MET A 396 -18.88 -14.34 -11.34
N GLY A 397 -19.83 -14.67 -12.21
CA GLY A 397 -20.23 -13.81 -13.32
C GLY A 397 -20.80 -14.56 -14.51
N THR A 398 -21.20 -13.83 -15.54
CA THR A 398 -21.64 -14.36 -16.84
C THR A 398 -20.95 -13.58 -17.95
N PHE A 399 -20.62 -14.25 -19.06
CA PHE A 399 -19.94 -13.60 -20.19
C PHE A 399 -20.76 -12.49 -20.85
N GLU A 400 -22.09 -12.56 -20.73
CA GLU A 400 -23.01 -11.63 -21.40
C GLU A 400 -23.17 -10.32 -20.64
N HIS A 401 -23.32 -10.38 -19.32
CA HIS A 401 -23.71 -9.22 -18.50
C HIS A 401 -22.76 -8.93 -17.34
N HIS A 402 -22.02 -9.92 -16.84
CA HIS A 402 -21.25 -9.79 -15.60
C HIS A 402 -19.80 -10.23 -15.77
N ASP A 403 -19.05 -9.48 -16.57
CA ASP A 403 -17.62 -9.66 -16.83
C ASP A 403 -16.88 -8.31 -16.74
N VAL A 404 -16.95 -7.69 -15.56
CA VAL A 404 -16.24 -6.43 -15.27
C VAL A 404 -14.72 -6.59 -15.43
N ALA A 405 -14.18 -7.76 -15.10
CA ALA A 405 -12.76 -8.05 -15.30
C ALA A 405 -12.34 -7.90 -16.78
N ARG A 406 -13.17 -8.33 -17.73
CA ARG A 406 -12.93 -8.08 -19.16
C ARG A 406 -12.95 -6.59 -19.48
N VAL A 407 -13.95 -5.84 -18.99
CA VAL A 407 -14.04 -4.39 -19.22
C VAL A 407 -12.79 -3.66 -18.76
N PHE A 408 -12.29 -4.01 -17.56
CA PHE A 408 -11.08 -3.40 -17.00
C PHE A 408 -9.86 -3.70 -17.86
N ASN A 409 -9.73 -4.93 -18.36
CA ASN A 409 -8.65 -5.29 -19.28
C ASN A 409 -8.70 -4.50 -20.59
N GLU A 410 -9.89 -4.26 -21.14
CA GLU A 410 -10.04 -3.48 -22.37
C GLU A 410 -9.75 -1.99 -22.16
N ARG A 411 -10.01 -1.44 -20.97
CA ARG A 411 -9.99 0.02 -20.71
C ARG A 411 -8.78 0.52 -19.91
N ARG A 412 -8.04 -0.33 -19.21
CA ARG A 412 -6.97 0.10 -18.30
C ARG A 412 -5.90 0.99 -18.93
N GLU A 413 -5.52 0.71 -20.18
CA GLU A 413 -4.52 1.52 -20.89
C GLU A 413 -5.06 2.89 -21.27
N ALA A 414 -6.34 3.00 -21.58
CA ALA A 414 -6.95 4.30 -21.88
C ALA A 414 -6.96 5.20 -20.63
N VAL A 415 -7.13 4.62 -19.45
CA VAL A 415 -7.08 5.36 -18.17
C VAL A 415 -5.63 5.70 -17.79
N GLU A 416 -4.72 4.72 -17.84
CA GLU A 416 -3.29 4.88 -17.54
C GLU A 416 -2.59 5.91 -18.45
N ASN A 417 -3.01 6.04 -19.71
CA ASN A 417 -2.38 6.97 -20.66
C ASN A 417 -3.01 8.37 -20.66
N THR A 418 -3.71 8.77 -19.59
CA THR A 418 -4.17 10.16 -19.42
C THR A 418 -2.98 11.13 -19.43
N TYR A 419 -1.86 10.69 -18.85
CA TYR A 419 -0.56 11.33 -18.97
C TYR A 419 0.43 10.35 -19.60
N PRO A 420 1.48 10.83 -20.30
CA PRO A 420 2.64 9.97 -20.52
C PRO A 420 3.14 9.48 -19.15
N PRO A 421 3.68 8.25 -19.03
CA PRO A 421 4.31 7.79 -17.81
C PRO A 421 5.24 8.89 -17.29
N MET A 422 5.27 9.13 -15.97
CA MET A 422 6.25 10.05 -15.38
C MET A 422 7.58 9.76 -16.05
N PRO A 423 8.17 10.71 -16.81
CA PRO A 423 9.47 10.46 -17.35
C PRO A 423 10.33 10.06 -16.15
N VAL A 424 11.11 9.00 -16.31
CA VAL A 424 12.14 8.70 -15.34
C VAL A 424 13.14 9.84 -15.47
N VAL A 425 12.83 10.97 -14.83
CA VAL A 425 13.71 12.13 -14.82
C VAL A 425 14.76 11.74 -13.82
N ASP A 426 15.91 11.31 -14.33
CA ASP A 426 17.06 11.04 -13.48
C ASP A 426 17.24 12.23 -12.54
N VAL A 427 17.34 11.94 -11.24
CA VAL A 427 17.58 12.97 -10.24
C VAL A 427 18.89 13.64 -10.64
N GLN A 428 18.83 14.92 -10.99
CA GLN A 428 20.02 15.65 -11.39
C GLN A 428 20.69 16.17 -10.13
N VAL A 429 21.99 15.93 -10.03
CA VAL A 429 22.79 16.45 -8.94
C VAL A 429 23.87 17.35 -9.50
N THR A 430 23.98 18.54 -8.92
CA THR A 430 25.13 19.43 -9.14
C THR A 430 25.91 19.56 -7.84
N VAL A 431 27.19 19.19 -7.86
CA VAL A 431 28.11 19.41 -6.75
C VAL A 431 28.91 20.68 -6.98
N PHE A 432 29.21 21.40 -5.91
CA PHE A 432 29.92 22.67 -5.94
C PHE A 432 31.10 22.64 -4.98
N ASP A 433 32.20 23.31 -5.35
CA ASP A 433 33.41 23.37 -4.53
C ASP A 433 33.40 24.50 -3.48
N ASN A 434 32.34 25.32 -3.48
CA ASN A 434 32.08 26.35 -2.48
C ASN A 434 30.68 26.21 -1.83
N PHE A 435 30.42 26.97 -0.78
CA PHE A 435 29.12 26.99 -0.09
C PHE A 435 28.04 27.66 -0.96
N ASN A 436 26.78 27.43 -0.62
CA ASN A 436 25.63 28.09 -1.25
C ASN A 436 25.61 27.99 -2.78
N MET A 437 26.04 26.84 -3.31
CA MET A 437 26.02 26.52 -4.74
C MET A 437 26.86 27.49 -5.59
N GLN A 438 27.98 27.97 -5.02
CA GLN A 438 28.95 28.84 -5.68
C GLN A 438 30.22 28.09 -6.08
N GLY A 439 31.06 28.75 -6.88
CA GLY A 439 32.37 28.23 -7.29
C GLY A 439 32.29 27.30 -8.51
N ASP A 440 33.30 26.44 -8.64
CA ASP A 440 33.30 25.41 -9.67
C ASP A 440 32.15 24.44 -9.41
N ARG A 441 31.59 23.89 -10.49
CA ARG A 441 30.48 22.94 -10.42
C ARG A 441 30.65 21.76 -11.36
N CYS A 442 30.07 20.63 -10.96
CA CYS A 442 29.90 19.46 -11.81
C CYS A 442 28.47 18.96 -11.68
N ALA A 443 27.76 18.86 -12.81
CA ALA A 443 26.40 18.33 -12.88
C ALA A 443 26.39 16.93 -13.48
N PHE A 444 25.60 16.03 -12.90
CA PHE A 444 25.42 14.68 -13.39
C PHE A 444 24.04 14.14 -13.01
N ALA A 445 23.53 13.24 -13.85
CA ALA A 445 22.32 12.48 -13.59
C ALA A 445 22.63 11.33 -12.61
N LEU A 446 21.69 11.02 -11.71
CA LEU A 446 21.65 9.75 -10.98
C LEU A 446 20.76 8.79 -11.76
N PRO A 447 21.33 7.83 -12.52
CA PRO A 447 20.54 6.95 -13.38
C PRO A 447 19.61 6.06 -12.54
N ALA A 448 18.39 5.86 -13.01
CA ALA A 448 17.49 4.89 -12.39
C ALA A 448 18.10 3.49 -12.30
N GLY A 449 17.89 2.81 -11.18
CA GLY A 449 18.47 1.48 -10.90
C GLY A 449 19.94 1.48 -10.49
N VAL A 450 20.67 2.59 -10.66
CA VAL A 450 22.03 2.74 -10.15
C VAL A 450 21.99 3.30 -8.74
N ARG A 451 22.26 2.42 -7.77
CA ARG A 451 22.17 2.76 -6.35
C ARG A 451 23.20 3.81 -5.92
N THR A 452 24.43 3.70 -6.41
CA THR A 452 25.56 4.49 -5.93
C THR A 452 26.32 5.09 -7.11
N THR A 453 26.49 6.41 -7.08
CA THR A 453 27.29 7.17 -8.05
C THR A 453 28.54 7.69 -7.36
N PHE A 454 29.71 7.31 -7.86
CA PHE A 454 30.99 7.84 -7.39
C PHE A 454 31.31 9.15 -8.09
N ILE A 455 31.47 10.23 -7.33
CA ILE A 455 31.67 11.58 -7.86
C ILE A 455 32.93 11.63 -8.73
N ALA A 456 34.00 10.95 -8.33
CA ALA A 456 35.22 10.88 -9.12
C ALA A 456 35.02 10.30 -10.53
N ASN A 457 34.07 9.38 -10.71
CA ASN A 457 33.81 8.74 -12.01
C ASN A 457 33.07 9.68 -12.96
N VAL A 458 32.24 10.59 -12.42
CA VAL A 458 31.39 11.49 -13.20
C VAL A 458 31.94 12.91 -13.30
N CYS A 459 32.75 13.33 -12.33
CA CYS A 459 33.31 14.70 -12.24
C CYS A 459 34.84 14.74 -12.29
N GLY A 460 35.52 13.60 -12.15
CA GLY A 460 36.97 13.50 -12.08
C GLY A 460 37.52 13.45 -10.65
N LEU A 461 38.71 12.84 -10.48
CA LEU A 461 39.32 12.51 -9.18
C LEU A 461 39.48 13.72 -8.22
N ALA A 462 39.70 14.91 -8.76
CA ALA A 462 39.87 16.12 -7.96
C ALA A 462 38.63 16.45 -7.10
N TRP A 463 37.44 16.00 -7.50
CA TRP A 463 36.19 16.30 -6.81
C TRP A 463 36.01 15.57 -5.49
N ASN A 464 36.74 14.49 -5.23
CA ASN A 464 36.68 13.75 -3.95
C ASN A 464 36.99 14.62 -2.72
N TYR A 465 37.67 15.75 -2.91
CA TYR A 465 38.12 16.63 -1.85
C TYR A 465 37.63 18.08 -2.00
N LYS A 466 36.68 18.31 -2.90
CA LYS A 466 36.21 19.66 -3.24
C LYS A 466 34.80 19.94 -2.76
N VAL A 467 33.91 18.95 -2.75
CA VAL A 467 32.46 19.19 -2.55
C VAL A 467 32.18 19.90 -1.22
N ARG A 468 31.48 21.02 -1.31
CA ARG A 468 31.05 21.84 -0.17
C ARG A 468 29.54 22.11 -0.11
N SER A 469 28.88 22.14 -1.26
CA SER A 469 27.42 22.26 -1.37
C SER A 469 26.90 21.45 -2.57
N VAL A 470 25.60 21.17 -2.59
CA VAL A 470 24.96 20.29 -3.57
C VAL A 470 23.58 20.86 -3.94
N SER A 471 23.24 20.89 -5.22
CA SER A 471 21.87 21.17 -5.70
C SER A 471 21.28 19.89 -6.28
N VAL A 472 20.04 19.59 -5.93
CA VAL A 472 19.33 18.38 -6.35
C VAL A 472 18.06 18.79 -7.09
N ARG A 473 17.84 18.20 -8.26
CA ARG A 473 16.67 18.48 -9.10
C ARG A 473 15.87 17.21 -9.34
N ASN A 474 14.55 17.37 -9.43
CA ASN A 474 13.60 16.31 -9.76
C ASN A 474 13.58 15.14 -8.76
N ILE A 475 13.77 15.41 -7.46
CA ILE A 475 13.51 14.36 -6.46
C ILE A 475 12.01 14.07 -6.42
N THR A 476 11.64 12.79 -6.32
CA THR A 476 10.25 12.34 -6.24
C THR A 476 9.95 11.72 -4.87
N PRO A 477 8.66 11.60 -4.50
CA PRO A 477 8.26 10.92 -3.26
C PRO A 477 8.81 9.49 -3.16
N GLY A 478 9.10 9.05 -1.93
CA GLY A 478 9.64 7.72 -1.64
C GLY A 478 11.13 7.53 -1.97
N LYS A 479 11.81 8.57 -2.48
CA LYS A 479 13.26 8.53 -2.74
C LYS A 479 14.04 8.96 -1.50
N THR A 480 15.13 8.26 -1.23
CA THR A 480 16.13 8.65 -0.23
C THR A 480 17.44 8.98 -0.92
N LEU A 481 17.87 10.22 -0.83
CA LEU A 481 19.18 10.66 -1.29
C LEU A 481 20.18 10.58 -0.14
N ARG A 482 21.36 9.99 -0.36
CA ARG A 482 22.47 10.06 0.59
C ARG A 482 23.65 10.76 -0.03
N VAL A 483 24.21 11.73 0.67
CA VAL A 483 25.39 12.50 0.25
C VAL A 483 26.50 12.27 1.26
N GLY A 484 27.62 11.68 0.81
CA GLY A 484 28.66 11.27 1.75
C GLY A 484 29.74 10.37 1.15
N ASN A 485 30.17 9.40 1.94
CA ASN A 485 31.28 8.49 1.62
C ASN A 485 31.05 7.08 2.18
N ALA A 486 32.10 6.24 2.06
CA ALA A 486 32.39 5.02 2.83
C ALA A 486 31.43 4.64 3.97
N LEU A 487 31.44 5.52 4.95
CA LEU A 487 31.05 5.22 6.31
C LEU A 487 30.13 6.31 6.90
N ALA A 488 29.94 7.41 6.17
CA ALA A 488 29.29 8.61 6.69
C ALA A 488 28.39 9.26 5.63
N TRP A 489 27.17 9.63 6.03
CA TRP A 489 26.12 10.08 5.12
C TRP A 489 25.23 11.13 5.78
N HIS A 490 25.02 12.26 5.10
CA HIS A 490 23.77 13.01 5.26
C HIS A 490 22.69 12.31 4.45
N THR A 491 21.57 11.98 5.08
CA THR A 491 20.47 11.25 4.46
C THR A 491 19.24 12.15 4.37
N TYR A 492 18.76 12.37 3.15
CA TYR A 492 17.58 13.17 2.84
C TYR A 492 16.49 12.24 2.35
N VAL A 493 15.37 12.18 3.06
CA VAL A 493 14.26 11.28 2.75
C VAL A 493 13.10 12.12 2.22
N SER A 494 12.72 11.91 0.97
CA SER A 494 11.48 12.48 0.44
C SER A 494 10.31 11.57 0.77
N HIS A 495 9.42 12.03 1.64
CA HIS A 495 8.19 11.30 1.97
C HIS A 495 7.12 11.56 0.91
N TYR A 496 6.79 12.84 0.74
CA TYR A 496 5.80 13.31 -0.24
C TYR A 496 6.29 14.53 -1.02
N TYR A 497 7.54 14.97 -0.81
CA TYR A 497 8.10 16.09 -1.53
C TYR A 497 8.44 15.73 -2.98
N ILE A 498 8.13 16.64 -3.89
CA ILE A 498 8.55 16.57 -5.29
C ILE A 498 9.17 17.90 -5.69
N GLY A 499 10.33 17.85 -6.34
CA GLY A 499 10.95 19.03 -6.91
C GLY A 499 12.44 19.12 -6.59
N ASP A 500 12.86 20.34 -6.29
CA ASP A 500 14.26 20.72 -6.26
C ASP A 500 14.64 21.27 -4.89
N PHE A 501 15.79 20.86 -4.37
CA PHE A 501 16.28 21.40 -3.11
C PHE A 501 17.79 21.56 -3.12
N ASP A 502 18.26 22.45 -2.25
CA ASP A 502 19.65 22.85 -2.18
C ASP A 502 20.24 22.53 -0.80
N ILE A 503 21.37 21.83 -0.81
CA ILE A 503 22.20 21.54 0.35
C ILE A 503 23.30 22.60 0.39
N ARG A 504 23.01 23.70 1.09
CA ARG A 504 23.87 24.90 1.15
C ARG A 504 25.24 24.65 1.78
N SER A 505 25.31 23.68 2.70
CA SER A 505 26.53 23.24 3.37
C SER A 505 26.43 21.77 3.76
N LEU A 506 27.55 21.05 3.72
CA LEU A 506 27.73 19.68 4.21
C LEU A 506 28.16 19.61 5.69
N ALA A 507 28.12 20.74 6.41
CA ALA A 507 28.22 20.75 7.85
C ALA A 507 26.87 20.37 8.49
N ARG A 508 26.91 19.86 9.72
CA ARG A 508 25.72 19.39 10.45
C ARG A 508 24.60 20.43 10.54
N ASP A 509 24.95 21.67 10.90
CA ASP A 509 23.98 22.68 11.33
C ASP A 509 23.42 23.53 10.17
N GLY A 510 23.84 23.26 8.92
CA GLY A 510 23.50 24.06 7.74
C GLY A 510 22.54 23.39 6.76
N GLN A 511 21.73 22.44 7.22
CA GLN A 511 20.93 21.59 6.35
C GLN A 511 19.43 21.80 6.60
N GLU A 512 18.81 22.57 5.71
CA GLU A 512 17.36 22.72 5.63
C GLU A 512 16.83 21.87 4.49
N VAL A 513 15.64 21.30 4.66
CA VAL A 513 14.93 20.58 3.61
C VAL A 513 13.51 21.14 3.46
N PRO A 514 12.93 21.10 2.25
CA PRO A 514 11.55 21.52 2.04
C PRO A 514 10.55 20.70 2.86
N GLU A 515 9.34 21.24 3.02
CA GLU A 515 8.23 20.52 3.62
C GLU A 515 7.97 19.18 2.88
N GLY A 516 7.81 18.10 3.64
CA GLY A 516 7.63 16.75 3.12
C GLY A 516 8.92 15.99 2.88
N MET A 517 10.06 16.55 3.28
CA MET A 517 11.33 15.85 3.42
C MET A 517 11.78 15.82 4.88
N ASP A 518 12.47 14.74 5.24
CA ASP A 518 13.23 14.66 6.48
C ASP A 518 14.72 14.61 6.17
N ILE A 519 15.51 15.01 7.17
CA ILE A 519 16.96 14.85 7.14
C ILE A 519 17.49 14.14 8.37
N VAL A 520 18.37 13.16 8.14
CA VAL A 520 19.21 12.54 9.16
C VAL A 520 20.66 12.95 8.89
N PRO A 521 21.15 14.02 9.54
CA PRO A 521 22.50 14.49 9.33
C PRO A 521 23.52 13.57 10.01
N TYR A 522 24.67 13.38 9.37
CA TYR A 522 25.83 12.75 10.02
C TYR A 522 26.38 13.67 11.11
N PRO A 523 26.76 13.15 12.30
CA PRO A 523 27.20 14.00 13.41
C PRO A 523 28.44 14.85 13.13
N ASN A 524 29.31 14.42 12.21
CA ASN A 524 30.55 15.12 11.89
C ASN A 524 30.49 15.84 10.55
N ASP A 525 31.38 16.82 10.39
CA ASP A 525 31.51 17.58 9.15
C ASP A 525 31.96 16.70 7.96
N LEU A 526 31.16 16.74 6.88
CA LEU A 526 31.42 16.07 5.61
C LEU A 526 31.96 17.01 4.52
N GLN A 527 32.19 18.29 4.83
CA GLN A 527 32.87 19.22 3.93
C GLN A 527 34.16 18.61 3.38
N ARG A 528 34.31 18.61 2.05
CA ARG A 528 35.47 18.02 1.34
C ARG A 528 35.69 16.52 1.59
N LYS A 529 34.70 15.79 2.12
CA LYS A 529 34.77 14.35 2.40
C LYS A 529 33.68 13.55 1.68
N VAL A 530 33.00 14.18 0.71
CA VAL A 530 31.95 13.53 -0.09
C VAL A 530 32.58 12.95 -1.34
N THR A 531 32.48 11.63 -1.49
CA THR A 531 33.03 10.89 -2.64
C THR A 531 31.95 10.19 -3.45
N ARG A 532 30.73 10.10 -2.92
CA ARG A 532 29.63 9.39 -3.56
C ARG A 532 28.27 9.94 -3.15
N ILE A 533 27.30 9.68 -4.01
CA ILE A 533 25.89 9.96 -3.80
C ILE A 533 25.11 8.67 -4.03
N GLU A 534 24.15 8.37 -3.15
CA GLU A 534 23.22 7.27 -3.35
C GLU A 534 21.82 7.79 -3.57
N LEU A 535 21.14 7.19 -4.54
CA LEU A 535 19.69 7.31 -4.69
C LEU A 535 19.09 5.94 -4.37
N LEU A 536 18.39 5.89 -3.25
CA LEU A 536 17.67 4.69 -2.81
C LEU A 536 16.19 4.91 -3.08
N GLU A 537 15.55 3.91 -3.65
CA GLU A 537 14.11 3.79 -3.57
C GLU A 537 13.76 3.18 -2.22
N SER A 538 12.67 3.64 -1.60
CA SER A 538 12.08 2.88 -0.49
C SER A 538 11.82 1.46 -1.00
N ARG A 539 12.67 0.52 -0.61
CA ARG A 539 12.44 -0.89 -0.94
C ARG A 539 11.09 -1.26 -0.34
N ALA A 540 10.11 -1.57 -1.17
CA ALA A 540 9.19 -2.65 -0.82
C ALA A 540 10.10 -3.83 -0.47
N SER A 541 10.11 -4.26 0.79
CA SER A 541 10.87 -5.45 1.15
C SER A 541 10.26 -6.59 0.34
N LYS A 542 11.05 -7.17 -0.57
CA LYS A 542 10.68 -8.37 -1.31
C LYS A 542 10.29 -9.50 -0.37
#